data_AF-A0A433TAC9-F1
#
_entry.id   AF-A0A433TAC9-F1
#
_cell.length_a   1.000
_cell.length_b   1.000
_cell.length_c   1.000
_cell.angle_alpha   90.00
_cell.angle_beta   90.00
_cell.angle_gamma   90.00
#
_symmetry.space_group_name_H-M   'P 1'
#
loop_
_entity.id
_entity.type
_entity.pdbx_description
1 polymer ?
#
loop_
_entity_poly.entity_id
_entity_poly.type
_entity_poly.pdbx_seq_one_letter_code
_entity_poly.pdbx_strand_id
1 'polypeptide(L)'
;CVVVNSVGTGSSGAVQVNVVYRPSLTVSNTPVTSGEGGTIVLTCVVDANPDITSFYWSKVGQGQLSSASSPTKYGGGTVGDQSLQIFGATSADSGQYFCTATNS
;
A
#
# COMPACT_ATOMS: atom_id res chain seq x y z
N CYS A 1 -0.97 -35.66 -7.19
CA CYS A 1 0.03 -36.40 -7.99
C CYS A 1 -0.55 -37.76 -8.29
N VAL A 2 -0.52 -38.22 -9.53
CA VAL A 2 -1.10 -39.52 -9.92
C VAL A 2 0.00 -40.41 -10.46
N VAL A 3 0.02 -41.65 -10.00
CA VAL A 3 0.95 -42.69 -10.44
C VAL A 3 0.15 -43.86 -10.98
N VAL A 4 0.59 -44.41 -12.11
CA VAL A 4 -0.12 -45.49 -12.81
C VAL A 4 0.85 -46.64 -13.08
N ASN A 5 0.44 -47.87 -12.78
CA ASN A 5 1.13 -49.08 -13.21
C ASN A 5 0.12 -50.15 -13.70
N SER A 6 0.62 -51.33 -14.08
CA SER A 6 -0.20 -52.43 -14.62
C SER A 6 -1.22 -53.02 -13.64
N VAL A 7 -1.11 -52.72 -12.34
CA VAL A 7 -2.04 -53.16 -11.30
C VAL A 7 -3.11 -52.11 -11.05
N GLY A 8 -2.84 -50.82 -11.30
CA GLY A 8 -3.84 -49.76 -11.23
C GLY A 8 -3.27 -48.36 -11.05
N THR A 9 -4.13 -47.47 -10.59
CA THR A 9 -3.88 -46.03 -10.46
C THR A 9 -3.93 -45.62 -8.99
N GLY A 10 -2.86 -45.00 -8.49
CA GLY A 10 -2.82 -44.37 -7.18
C GLY A 10 -2.76 -42.85 -7.33
N SER A 11 -3.54 -42.10 -6.55
CA SER A 11 -3.39 -40.66 -6.45
C SER A 11 -3.01 -40.26 -5.03
N SER A 12 -2.05 -39.36 -4.91
CA SER A 12 -1.82 -38.62 -3.67
C SER A 12 -2.99 -37.66 -3.40
N GLY A 13 -3.14 -37.24 -2.14
CA GLY A 13 -3.96 -36.08 -1.80
C GLY A 13 -3.50 -34.80 -2.51
N ALA A 14 -4.38 -33.81 -2.56
CA ALA A 14 -4.06 -32.48 -3.06
C ALA A 14 -3.08 -31.78 -2.09
N VAL A 15 -2.12 -31.05 -2.64
CA VAL A 15 -1.20 -30.20 -1.89
C VAL A 15 -1.53 -28.75 -2.24
N GLN A 16 -1.78 -27.93 -1.24
CA GLN A 16 -1.91 -26.48 -1.42
C GLN A 16 -0.54 -25.82 -1.34
N VAL A 17 -0.24 -24.96 -2.31
CA VAL A 17 0.96 -24.14 -2.32
C VAL A 17 0.53 -22.69 -2.13
N ASN A 18 1.00 -22.06 -1.04
CA ASN A 18 0.81 -20.64 -0.81
C ASN A 18 2.10 -19.89 -1.17
N VAL A 19 2.02 -18.95 -2.11
CA VAL A 19 3.17 -18.16 -2.56
C VAL A 19 3.21 -16.84 -1.79
N VAL A 20 4.11 -16.74 -0.82
CA VAL A 20 4.31 -15.53 -0.02
C VAL A 20 5.34 -14.61 -0.67
N TYR A 21 5.09 -13.30 -0.62
CA TYR A 21 5.95 -12.27 -1.21
C TYR A 21 5.82 -10.93 -0.46
N ARG A 22 6.84 -10.08 -0.61
CA ARG A 22 6.89 -8.75 0.03
C ARG A 22 5.95 -7.75 -0.65
N PRO A 23 5.53 -6.67 0.03
CA PRO A 23 4.63 -5.70 -0.56
C PRO A 23 5.23 -5.06 -1.82
N SER A 24 4.47 -5.07 -2.89
CA SER A 24 4.74 -4.34 -4.14
C SER A 24 3.87 -3.09 -4.15
N LEU A 25 4.48 -1.92 -4.35
CA LEU A 25 3.81 -0.62 -4.25
C LEU A 25 3.78 0.06 -5.61
N THR A 26 2.60 0.56 -6.00
CA THR A 26 2.40 1.37 -7.20
C THR A 26 1.75 2.68 -6.83
N VAL A 27 2.42 3.81 -7.08
CA VAL A 27 1.85 5.15 -6.88
C VAL A 27 1.21 5.60 -8.19
N SER A 28 -0.08 5.96 -8.14
CA SER A 28 -0.79 6.48 -9.30
C SER A 28 -0.76 8.02 -9.32
N ASN A 29 -0.96 8.61 -10.50
CA ASN A 29 -1.23 10.05 -10.71
C ASN A 29 -0.07 11.02 -10.41
N THR A 30 1.18 10.67 -10.63
CA THR A 30 2.29 11.63 -10.54
C THR A 30 2.51 12.39 -11.87
N PRO A 31 2.45 13.74 -11.90
CA PRO A 31 2.27 14.69 -10.79
C PRO A 31 0.80 14.97 -10.44
N VAL A 32 0.49 15.15 -9.14
CA VAL A 32 -0.80 15.68 -8.68
C VAL A 32 -0.67 17.18 -8.43
N THR A 33 -1.56 17.97 -9.01
CA THR A 33 -1.65 19.42 -8.77
C THR A 33 -3.01 19.79 -8.19
N SER A 34 -3.01 20.71 -7.23
CA SER A 34 -4.21 21.31 -6.65
C SER A 34 -4.03 22.82 -6.60
N GLY A 35 -5.13 23.55 -6.73
CA GLY A 35 -5.16 24.97 -6.36
C GLY A 35 -4.94 25.16 -4.86
N GLU A 36 -4.51 26.35 -4.48
CA GLU A 36 -4.35 26.74 -3.07
C GLU A 36 -5.68 26.60 -2.31
N GLY A 37 -5.61 26.06 -1.09
CA GLY A 37 -6.79 25.74 -0.28
C GLY A 37 -7.53 24.46 -0.67
N GLY A 38 -7.20 23.84 -1.81
CA GLY A 38 -7.81 22.58 -2.26
C GLY A 38 -7.34 21.34 -1.48
N THR A 39 -7.86 20.18 -1.88
CA THR A 39 -7.47 18.88 -1.31
C THR A 39 -6.66 18.08 -2.34
N ILE A 40 -5.46 17.67 -1.95
CA ILE A 40 -4.62 16.77 -2.73
C ILE A 40 -4.89 15.34 -2.26
N VAL A 41 -5.03 14.41 -3.20
CA VAL A 41 -5.15 12.96 -2.90
C VAL A 41 -4.01 12.24 -3.59
N LEU A 42 -3.16 11.57 -2.81
CA LEU A 42 -2.09 10.70 -3.30
C LEU A 42 -2.50 9.25 -3.06
N THR A 43 -2.53 8.43 -4.11
CA THR A 43 -2.96 7.04 -4.01
C THR A 43 -1.77 6.10 -4.19
N CYS A 44 -1.61 5.16 -3.26
CA CYS A 44 -0.61 4.11 -3.32
C CYS A 44 -1.31 2.76 -3.22
N VAL A 45 -1.22 1.98 -4.30
CA VAL A 45 -1.78 0.63 -4.39
C VAL A 45 -0.72 -0.33 -3.88
N VAL A 46 -1.11 -1.20 -2.94
CA VAL A 46 -0.22 -2.18 -2.31
C VAL A 46 -0.72 -3.58 -2.59
N ASP A 47 0.14 -4.41 -3.15
CA ASP A 47 -0.09 -5.83 -3.41
C ASP A 47 0.87 -6.66 -2.53
N ALA A 48 0.34 -7.56 -1.70
CA ALA A 48 1.14 -8.31 -0.72
C ALA A 48 0.49 -9.66 -0.37
N ASN A 49 1.30 -10.68 -0.08
CA ASN A 49 0.83 -11.92 0.53
C ASN A 49 1.86 -12.44 1.56
N PRO A 50 1.52 -12.53 2.86
CA PRO A 50 0.24 -12.17 3.48
C PRO A 50 -0.10 -10.68 3.40
N ASP A 51 -1.33 -10.31 3.79
CA ASP A 51 -1.79 -8.92 3.83
C ASP A 51 -0.84 -8.03 4.66
N ILE A 52 -0.82 -6.74 4.33
CA ILE A 52 0.03 -5.78 5.04
C ILE A 52 -0.41 -5.57 6.48
N THR A 53 0.57 -5.47 7.37
CA THR A 53 0.39 -5.22 8.81
C THR A 53 0.72 -3.78 9.18
N SER A 54 1.48 -3.06 8.34
CA SER A 54 1.71 -1.63 8.52
C SER A 54 1.73 -0.89 7.18
N PHE A 55 1.29 0.37 7.23
CA PHE A 55 1.31 1.29 6.11
C PHE A 55 1.40 2.73 6.62
N TYR A 56 2.24 3.55 5.98
CA TYR A 56 2.30 4.99 6.26
C TYR A 56 2.83 5.77 5.06
N TRP A 57 2.48 7.06 5.03
CA TRP A 57 3.09 8.03 4.13
C TRP A 57 4.16 8.85 4.83
N SER A 58 5.14 9.30 4.07
CA SER A 58 6.18 10.21 4.52
C SER A 58 6.48 11.26 3.46
N LYS A 59 7.00 12.41 3.89
CA LYS A 59 7.46 13.48 3.02
C LYS A 59 8.94 13.77 3.26
N VAL A 60 9.69 14.01 2.19
CA VAL A 60 11.10 14.43 2.28
C VAL A 60 11.23 15.65 3.18
N GLY A 61 12.10 15.56 4.18
CA GLY A 61 12.38 16.64 5.13
C GLY A 61 11.38 16.81 6.28
N GLN A 62 10.22 16.13 6.24
CA GLN A 62 9.22 16.17 7.32
C GLN A 62 9.04 14.81 8.03
N GLY A 63 9.34 13.70 7.33
CA GLY A 63 9.19 12.36 7.89
C GLY A 63 7.75 11.83 7.74
N GLN A 64 7.35 10.96 8.67
CA GLN A 64 6.06 10.28 8.63
C GLN A 64 4.89 11.26 8.83
N LEU A 65 3.88 11.13 7.98
CA LEU A 65 2.65 11.92 8.02
C LEU A 65 1.54 11.08 8.65
N SER A 66 0.75 11.70 9.51
CA SER A 66 -0.35 11.02 10.19
C SER A 66 -1.47 12.01 10.51
N SER A 67 -2.71 11.55 10.33
CA SER A 67 -3.88 12.25 10.84
C SER A 67 -3.89 12.32 12.37
N ALA A 68 -3.22 11.41 13.08
CA ALA A 68 -3.09 11.47 14.53
C ALA A 68 -2.27 12.69 14.99
N SER A 69 -1.24 13.08 14.24
CA SER A 69 -0.40 14.24 14.54
C SER A 69 -0.93 15.54 13.94
N SER A 70 -1.69 15.48 12.84
CA SER A 70 -2.28 16.66 12.20
C SER A 70 -3.64 16.33 11.57
N PRO A 71 -4.70 16.20 12.39
CA PRO A 71 -6.00 15.67 11.96
C PRO A 71 -6.76 16.57 10.99
N THR A 72 -6.48 17.88 11.00
CA THR A 72 -7.05 18.84 10.05
C THR A 72 -6.26 18.93 8.75
N LYS A 73 -5.03 18.39 8.71
CA LYS A 73 -4.13 18.49 7.57
C LYS A 73 -4.08 17.21 6.75
N TYR A 74 -4.08 16.06 7.41
CA TYR A 74 -3.91 14.76 6.77
C TYR A 74 -5.09 13.83 7.03
N GLY A 75 -5.47 13.07 6.01
CA GLY A 75 -6.45 11.98 6.07
C GLY A 75 -5.93 10.72 5.38
N GLY A 76 -6.51 9.56 5.72
CA GLY A 76 -6.08 8.26 5.20
C GLY A 76 -4.64 7.91 5.55
N GLY A 77 -3.92 7.26 4.64
CA GLY A 77 -2.53 6.85 4.82
C GLY A 77 -2.33 5.75 5.86
N THR A 78 -3.28 4.83 5.95
CA THR A 78 -3.32 3.71 6.91
C THR A 78 -3.44 2.37 6.18
N VAL A 79 -3.42 1.26 6.93
CA VAL A 79 -3.64 -0.09 6.37
C VAL A 79 -5.04 -0.25 5.75
N GLY A 80 -6.06 0.44 6.27
CA GLY A 80 -7.43 0.38 5.75
C GLY A 80 -7.73 1.36 4.60
N ASP A 81 -6.91 2.40 4.46
CA ASP A 81 -7.00 3.41 3.41
C ASP A 81 -5.59 3.89 3.06
N GLN A 82 -5.02 3.36 1.99
CA GLN A 82 -3.64 3.65 1.59
C GLN A 82 -3.51 5.01 0.88
N SER A 83 -4.61 5.73 0.64
CA SER A 83 -4.58 7.07 0.04
C SER A 83 -4.26 8.12 1.09
N LEU A 84 -3.33 9.04 0.81
CA LEU A 84 -3.07 10.22 1.62
C LEU A 84 -3.89 11.39 1.10
N GLN A 85 -4.72 11.96 1.96
CA GLN A 85 -5.40 13.22 1.72
C GLN A 85 -4.63 14.35 2.40
N ILE A 86 -4.37 15.43 1.69
CA ILE A 86 -3.76 16.65 2.21
C ILE A 86 -4.77 17.79 2.04
N PHE A 87 -5.35 18.26 3.15
CA PHE A 87 -6.35 19.31 3.16
C PHE A 87 -5.71 20.70 3.18
N GLY A 88 -6.37 21.68 2.58
CA GLY A 88 -5.89 23.07 2.57
C GLY A 88 -4.50 23.18 1.96
N ALA A 89 -4.35 22.79 0.69
CA ALA A 89 -3.08 22.78 -0.01
C ALA A 89 -2.42 24.17 0.01
N THR A 90 -1.14 24.20 0.37
CA THR A 90 -0.28 25.39 0.40
C THR A 90 1.00 25.13 -0.37
N SER A 91 1.77 26.17 -0.66
CA SER A 91 3.10 26.02 -1.28
C SER A 91 4.06 25.16 -0.43
N ALA A 92 3.87 25.14 0.90
CA ALA A 92 4.64 24.30 1.81
C ALA A 92 4.37 22.80 1.63
N ASP A 93 3.23 22.42 1.05
CA ASP A 93 2.89 21.02 0.76
C ASP A 93 3.56 20.50 -0.52
N SER A 94 4.18 21.38 -1.30
CA SER A 94 5.00 20.96 -2.44
C SER A 94 6.17 20.07 -1.97
N GLY A 95 6.46 19.01 -2.72
CA GLY A 95 7.59 18.14 -2.45
C GLY A 95 7.36 16.69 -2.90
N GLN A 96 8.29 15.83 -2.47
CA GLN A 96 8.25 14.40 -2.74
C GLN A 96 7.68 13.65 -1.54
N TYR A 97 6.79 12.71 -1.84
CA TYR A 97 6.08 11.87 -0.89
C TYR A 97 6.36 10.41 -1.19
N PHE A 98 6.47 9.59 -0.14
CA PHE A 98 6.73 8.16 -0.23
C PHE A 98 5.71 7.40 0.63
N CYS A 99 5.13 6.32 0.06
CA CYS A 99 4.39 5.33 0.82
C CYS A 99 5.31 4.16 1.19
N THR A 100 5.14 3.64 2.40
CA THR A 100 5.86 2.46 2.89
C THR A 100 4.86 1.46 3.44
N ALA A 101 5.05 0.18 3.11
CA ALA A 101 4.20 -0.91 3.58
C ALA A 101 5.04 -2.11 4.05
N THR A 102 4.55 -2.84 5.04
CA THR A 102 5.16 -4.09 5.51
C THR A 102 4.10 -5.18 5.67
N ASN A 103 4.43 -6.42 5.31
CA ASN A 103 3.67 -7.61 5.69
C ASN A 103 4.50 -8.52 6.60
N SER A 104 3.86 -9.53 7.19
CA SER A 104 4.44 -10.47 8.17
C SER A 104 4.44 -11.90 7.63
#